data_AF-A0A1H6ZNX6-F1
#
_entry.id   AF-A0A1H6ZNX6-F1
#
_cell.length_a   1.000
_cell.length_b   1.000
_cell.length_c   1.000
_cell.angle_alpha   90.00
_cell.angle_beta   90.00
_cell.angle_gamma   90.00
#
_symmetry.space_group_name_H-M   'P 1'
#
loop_
_entity.id
_entity.type
_entity.pdbx_description
1 polymer ?
#
loop_
_entity_poly.entity_id
_entity_poly.type
_entity_poly.pdbx_seq_one_letter_code
_entity_poly.pdbx_strand_id
1 'polypeptide(L)'
;MKKLIFLFLTVTGLFFTGCASSTNQSSKDIADYEETTTVNPKLNNKRLEKNLEKFAEDLDLSKRQVKQIKKIEKRYARKDRKLSRNDEAKRRDHKQLAEAKREEILYVLTNEQQQKLEALAKKNRFSLDRIFGK
;
A
#
# COMPACT_ATOMS: atom_id res chain seq x y z
N MET A 1 -55.44 42.59 30.64
CA MET A 1 -55.71 41.44 31.51
C MET A 1 -54.39 40.75 31.87
N LYS A 2 -54.13 40.61 33.18
CA LYS A 2 -53.29 39.65 33.94
C LYS A 2 -52.25 38.84 33.13
N LYS A 3 -50.94 39.07 33.28
CA LYS A 3 -49.98 38.48 34.26
C LYS A 3 -49.82 36.95 34.17
N LEU A 4 -48.56 36.52 33.94
CA LEU A 4 -47.92 35.22 34.26
C LEU A 4 -48.49 34.03 33.45
N ILE A 5 -47.83 32.92 33.12
CA ILE A 5 -46.83 32.08 33.79
C ILE A 5 -46.26 31.15 32.67
N PHE A 6 -44.95 30.93 32.44
CA PHE A 6 -44.10 29.81 32.90
C PHE A 6 -42.88 29.83 31.94
N LEU A 7 -41.64 30.13 32.34
CA LEU A 7 -40.67 29.26 33.04
C LEU A 7 -40.64 27.82 32.52
N PHE A 8 -39.72 27.55 31.59
CA PHE A 8 -39.02 26.26 31.55
C PHE A 8 -37.51 26.51 31.44
N LEU A 9 -36.88 26.15 32.54
CA LEU A 9 -35.46 26.12 32.82
C LEU A 9 -35.01 24.69 32.58
N THR A 10 -34.07 24.44 31.66
CA THR A 10 -33.18 23.26 31.75
C THR A 10 -31.85 23.55 31.05
N VAL A 11 -30.86 23.78 31.91
CA VAL A 11 -29.41 23.62 31.71
C VAL A 11 -29.10 22.22 31.17
N THR A 12 -28.36 22.11 30.06
CA THR A 12 -27.48 20.98 29.67
C THR A 12 -26.78 21.35 28.36
N GLY A 13 -25.46 21.30 28.15
CA GLY A 13 -24.37 20.86 29.00
C GLY A 13 -23.03 21.38 28.44
N LEU A 14 -22.17 21.80 29.36
CA LEU A 14 -20.72 21.91 29.18
C LEU A 14 -20.16 20.49 29.04
N PHE A 15 -19.71 20.09 27.85
CA PHE A 15 -18.67 19.06 27.68
C PHE A 15 -17.95 19.24 26.33
N PHE A 16 -17.18 20.33 26.18
CA PHE A 16 -16.04 20.30 25.28
C PHE A 16 -14.82 19.80 26.07
N THR A 17 -14.79 18.49 26.31
CA THR A 17 -13.54 17.79 26.62
C THR A 17 -12.70 17.77 25.35
N GLY A 18 -11.84 18.79 25.20
CA GLY A 18 -10.77 18.76 24.22
C GLY A 18 -9.79 17.65 24.60
N CYS A 19 -9.78 16.57 23.83
CA CYS A 19 -8.77 15.53 23.97
C CYS A 19 -7.39 16.15 23.72
N ALA A 20 -6.56 16.24 24.76
CA ALA A 20 -5.12 16.42 24.61
C ALA A 20 -4.58 15.20 23.86
N SER A 21 -4.39 15.33 22.55
CA SER A 21 -3.70 14.33 21.75
C SER A 21 -2.22 14.42 22.08
N SER A 22 -1.77 13.65 23.07
CA SER A 22 -0.35 13.49 23.38
C SER A 22 0.32 12.71 22.25
N THR A 23 1.02 13.43 21.37
CA THR A 23 1.87 12.84 20.35
C THR A 23 3.12 12.28 21.03
N ASN A 24 3.11 10.99 21.38
CA ASN A 24 4.33 10.27 21.75
C ASN A 24 5.22 10.13 20.51
N GLN A 25 6.00 11.17 20.20
CA GLN A 25 7.17 11.05 19.35
C GLN A 25 8.25 10.29 20.12
N SER A 26 8.18 8.96 20.04
CA SER A 26 9.35 8.11 20.27
C SER A 26 10.32 8.36 19.13
N SER A 27 11.19 9.37 19.26
CA SER A 27 12.42 9.51 18.49
C SER A 27 13.32 8.33 18.86
N LYS A 28 13.12 7.20 18.20
CA LYS A 28 14.09 6.12 18.22
C LYS A 28 15.10 6.45 17.15
N ASP A 29 16.22 7.01 17.57
CA ASP A 29 17.45 7.12 16.80
C ASP A 29 17.78 5.74 16.23
N ILE A 30 17.43 5.54 14.97
CA ILE A 30 17.95 4.46 14.14
C ILE A 30 18.72 5.22 13.08
N ALA A 31 20.05 5.13 13.16
CA ALA A 31 20.93 5.51 12.09
C ALA A 31 20.51 4.73 10.84
N ASP A 32 19.66 5.34 10.02
CA ASP A 32 19.29 4.87 8.69
C ASP A 32 20.57 4.95 7.85
N TYR A 33 21.24 3.81 7.71
CA TYR A 33 21.94 3.55 6.46
C TYR A 33 20.86 3.62 5.37
N GLU A 34 20.71 4.80 4.74
CA GLU A 34 19.94 4.94 3.50
C GLU A 34 20.67 4.14 2.42
N GLU A 35 20.49 2.82 2.43
CA GLU A 35 20.70 2.03 1.23
C GLU A 35 19.67 2.53 0.22
N THR A 36 20.13 3.37 -0.71
CA THR A 36 19.30 3.88 -1.80
C THR A 36 18.74 2.67 -2.56
N THR A 37 17.46 2.39 -2.33
CA THR A 37 16.80 1.24 -2.93
C THR A 37 16.68 1.51 -4.42
N THR A 38 17.50 0.86 -5.22
CA THR A 38 17.46 0.97 -6.67
C THR A 38 16.36 0.05 -7.20
N VAL A 39 15.44 0.61 -7.99
CA VAL A 39 14.35 -0.19 -8.57
C VAL A 39 14.88 -0.96 -9.77
N ASN A 40 14.76 -2.29 -9.74
CA ASN A 40 15.06 -3.14 -10.89
C ASN A 40 13.89 -3.09 -11.89
N PRO A 41 14.06 -2.46 -13.07
CA PRO A 41 12.95 -2.27 -14.02
C PRO A 41 12.44 -3.59 -14.61
N LYS A 42 13.23 -4.66 -14.61
CA LYS A 42 12.82 -5.98 -15.14
C LYS A 42 11.68 -6.60 -14.33
N LEU A 43 11.56 -6.22 -13.06
CA LEU A 43 10.52 -6.72 -12.16
C LEU A 43 9.20 -5.98 -12.31
N ASN A 44 9.17 -4.80 -12.95
CA ASN A 44 7.92 -4.09 -13.25
C ASN A 44 7.15 -4.78 -14.38
N ASN A 45 6.51 -5.90 -14.05
CA ASN A 45 5.71 -6.67 -14.98
C ASN A 45 4.44 -7.20 -14.32
N LYS A 46 3.46 -7.63 -15.13
CA LYS A 46 2.14 -8.11 -14.67
C LYS A 46 2.20 -9.26 -13.65
N ARG A 47 3.30 -10.01 -13.60
CA ARG A 47 3.46 -11.15 -12.68
C ARG A 47 4.03 -10.74 -11.33
N LEU A 48 4.48 -9.49 -11.14
CA LEU A 48 5.10 -9.05 -9.89
C LEU A 48 4.25 -9.36 -8.67
N GLU A 49 2.98 -8.94 -8.70
CA GLU A 49 2.05 -9.11 -7.57
C GLU A 49 1.82 -10.59 -7.23
N LYS A 50 1.61 -11.42 -8.26
CA LYS A 50 1.45 -12.87 -8.09
C LYS A 50 2.73 -13.52 -7.56
N ASN A 51 3.89 -13.09 -8.05
CA ASN A 51 5.17 -13.62 -7.58
C ASN A 51 5.45 -13.20 -6.13
N LEU A 52 5.05 -11.99 -5.73
CA LEU A 52 5.20 -11.52 -4.35
C LEU A 52 4.32 -12.31 -3.39
N GLU A 53 3.08 -12.58 -3.75
CA GLU A 53 2.20 -13.44 -2.96
C GLU A 53 2.76 -14.87 -2.87
N LYS A 54 3.21 -15.43 -4.00
CA LYS A 54 3.74 -16.79 -4.07
C LYS A 54 5.05 -16.99 -3.31
N PHE A 55 5.95 -16.01 -3.38
CA PHE A 55 7.29 -16.08 -2.80
C PHE A 55 7.43 -15.24 -1.52
N ALA A 56 6.32 -14.85 -0.88
CA ALA A 56 6.35 -14.00 0.31
C ALA A 56 7.20 -14.59 1.43
N GLU A 57 7.08 -15.90 1.66
CA GLU A 57 7.86 -16.65 2.65
C GLU A 57 9.34 -16.74 2.24
N ASP A 58 9.61 -17.05 0.97
CA ASP A 58 10.98 -17.14 0.45
C ASP A 58 11.71 -15.79 0.47
N LEU A 59 11.00 -14.66 0.35
CA LEU A 59 11.59 -13.32 0.34
C LEU A 59 11.85 -12.75 1.74
N ASP A 60 11.43 -13.47 2.79
CA ASP A 60 11.53 -13.05 4.19
C ASP A 60 11.04 -11.60 4.38
N LEU A 61 9.84 -11.31 3.85
CA LEU A 61 9.27 -9.97 3.93
C LEU A 61 8.97 -9.61 5.38
N SER A 62 9.56 -8.51 5.85
CA SER A 62 9.27 -8.04 7.21
C SER A 62 7.79 -7.67 7.36
N LYS A 63 7.24 -7.78 8.58
CA LYS A 63 5.87 -7.35 8.90
C LYS A 63 5.60 -5.90 8.48
N ARG A 64 6.64 -5.04 8.51
CA ARG A 64 6.55 -3.64 8.07
C ARG A 64 6.38 -3.55 6.55
N GLN A 65 7.19 -4.28 5.79
CA GLN A 65 7.10 -4.33 4.33
C GLN A 65 5.76 -4.89 3.88
N VAL A 66 5.29 -6.01 4.46
CA VAL A 66 3.96 -6.57 4.15
C VAL A 66 2.85 -5.54 4.39
N LYS A 67 2.91 -4.79 5.50
CA LYS A 67 1.95 -3.73 5.81
C LYS A 67 2.05 -2.56 4.82
N GLN A 68 3.25 -2.19 4.38
CA GLN A 68 3.47 -1.14 3.38
C GLN A 68 2.92 -1.56 2.00
N ILE A 69 3.23 -2.77 1.52
CA ILE A 69 2.70 -3.32 0.28
C ILE A 69 1.16 -3.30 0.30
N LYS A 70 0.54 -3.78 1.39
CA LYS A 70 -0.93 -3.76 1.54
C LYS A 70 -1.52 -2.34 1.52
N LYS A 71 -0.81 -1.34 2.06
CA LYS A 71 -1.21 0.08 1.96
C LYS A 71 -1.14 0.58 0.52
N ILE A 72 -0.08 0.23 -0.22
CA ILE A 72 0.07 0.57 -1.63
C ILE A 72 -1.09 -0.04 -2.42
N GLU A 73 -1.35 -1.34 -2.27
CA GLU A 73 -2.45 -2.03 -2.94
C GLU A 73 -3.80 -1.35 -2.68
N LYS A 74 -4.12 -1.05 -1.42
CA LYS A 74 -5.38 -0.38 -1.06
C LYS A 74 -5.50 1.00 -1.70
N ARG A 75 -4.41 1.76 -1.77
CA ARG A 75 -4.40 3.10 -2.39
C ARG A 75 -4.60 3.00 -3.90
N TYR A 76 -3.91 2.08 -4.57
CA TYR A 76 -4.06 1.89 -6.02
C TYR A 76 -5.41 1.27 -6.39
N ALA A 77 -5.98 0.39 -5.57
CA ALA A 77 -7.35 -0.09 -5.77
C ALA A 77 -8.38 1.04 -5.71
N ARG A 78 -8.17 2.06 -4.86
CA ARG A 78 -9.03 3.26 -4.83
C ARG A 78 -8.84 4.13 -6.08
N LYS A 79 -7.59 4.31 -6.54
CA LYS A 79 -7.29 5.04 -7.79
C LYS A 79 -7.92 4.35 -8.99
N ASP A 80 -7.79 3.02 -9.07
CA ASP A 80 -8.33 2.21 -10.17
C ASP A 80 -9.86 2.26 -10.20
N ARG A 81 -10.53 2.16 -9.05
CA ARG A 81 -11.99 2.36 -8.96
C ARG A 81 -12.44 3.74 -9.41
N LYS A 82 -11.66 4.79 -9.11
CA LYS A 82 -11.97 6.15 -9.60
C LYS A 82 -11.77 6.23 -11.11
N LEU A 83 -10.71 5.61 -11.62
CA LEU A 83 -10.39 5.58 -13.05
C LEU A 83 -11.45 4.82 -13.84
N SER A 84 -11.90 3.65 -13.35
CA SER A 84 -12.97 2.87 -13.99
C SER A 84 -14.34 3.55 -14.01
N ARG A 85 -14.55 4.59 -13.19
CA ARG A 85 -15.79 5.39 -13.19
C ARG A 85 -15.71 6.61 -14.12
N ASN A 86 -14.54 6.87 -14.71
CA ASN A 86 -14.35 7.95 -15.66
C ASN A 86 -14.52 7.38 -17.07
N ASP A 87 -15.57 7.80 -17.78
CA ASP A 87 -15.87 7.33 -19.13
C ASP A 87 -14.80 7.73 -20.17
N GLU A 88 -13.99 8.74 -19.86
CA GLU A 88 -12.85 9.17 -20.69
C GLU A 88 -11.59 8.32 -20.46
N ALA A 89 -11.56 7.50 -19.40
CA ALA A 89 -10.39 6.72 -19.05
C ALA A 89 -10.09 5.66 -20.11
N LYS A 90 -8.85 5.66 -20.60
CA LYS A 90 -8.39 4.73 -21.61
C LYS A 90 -7.67 3.56 -20.98
N ARG A 91 -7.59 2.45 -21.72
CA ARG A 91 -6.79 1.27 -21.33
C ARG A 91 -5.34 1.61 -20.96
N ARG A 92 -4.75 2.63 -21.59
CA ARG A 92 -3.38 3.10 -21.29
C ARG A 92 -3.27 3.67 -19.87
N ASP A 93 -4.32 4.30 -19.35
CA ASP A 93 -4.31 4.94 -18.04
C ASP A 93 -4.32 3.87 -16.95
N HIS A 94 -5.11 2.80 -17.13
CA HIS A 94 -5.07 1.62 -16.25
C HIS A 94 -3.71 0.92 -16.28
N LYS A 95 -3.09 0.84 -17.46
CA LYS A 95 -1.75 0.26 -17.62
C LYS A 95 -0.70 1.07 -16.85
N GLN A 96 -0.69 2.39 -17.02
CA GLN A 96 0.21 3.30 -16.30
C GLN A 96 -0.03 3.23 -14.79
N LEU A 97 -1.28 3.18 -14.36
CA LEU A 97 -1.62 3.05 -12.95
C LEU A 97 -1.07 1.73 -12.36
N ALA A 98 -1.17 0.63 -13.10
CA ALA A 98 -0.60 -0.65 -12.69
C ALA A 98 0.93 -0.67 -12.70
N GLU A 99 1.58 0.02 -13.64
CA GLU A 99 3.05 0.16 -13.67
C GLU A 99 3.54 0.99 -12.48
N ALA A 100 2.91 2.13 -12.21
CA ALA A 100 3.24 2.97 -11.05
C ALA A 100 3.02 2.23 -9.72
N LYS A 101 1.97 1.38 -9.62
CA LYS A 101 1.76 0.52 -8.45
C LYS A 101 2.95 -0.41 -8.23
N ARG A 102 3.43 -1.05 -9.29
CA ARG A 102 4.51 -2.04 -9.23
C ARG A 102 5.84 -1.38 -8.87
N GLU A 103 6.14 -0.23 -9.45
CA GLU A 103 7.32 0.56 -9.09
C GLU A 103 7.32 0.90 -7.60
N GLU A 104 6.20 1.39 -7.07
CA GLU A 104 6.13 1.72 -5.64
C GLU A 104 6.27 0.48 -4.75
N ILE A 105 5.76 -0.68 -5.18
CA ILE A 105 6.01 -1.95 -4.47
C ILE A 105 7.49 -2.33 -4.49
N LEU A 106 8.19 -2.14 -5.62
CA LEU A 106 9.62 -2.45 -5.72
C LEU A 106 10.46 -1.58 -4.79
N TYR A 107 10.09 -0.31 -4.59
CA TYR A 107 10.75 0.57 -3.61
C TYR A 107 10.61 0.10 -2.15
N VAL A 108 9.66 -0.78 -1.84
CA VAL A 108 9.53 -1.36 -0.48
C VAL A 108 10.51 -2.52 -0.27
N LEU A 109 10.96 -3.17 -1.35
CA LEU A 109 11.85 -4.32 -1.30
C LEU A 109 13.30 -3.87 -1.31
N THR A 110 14.15 -4.52 -0.50
CA THR A 110 15.59 -4.29 -0.56
C THR A 110 16.16 -4.75 -1.92
N ASN A 111 17.34 -4.25 -2.28
CA ASN A 111 18.01 -4.67 -3.52
C ASN A 111 18.20 -6.20 -3.57
N GLU A 112 18.57 -6.81 -2.44
CA GLU A 112 18.71 -8.27 -2.30
C GLU A 112 17.38 -9.01 -2.51
N GLN A 113 16.29 -8.52 -1.93
CA GLN A 113 14.96 -9.10 -2.11
C GLN A 113 14.51 -8.99 -3.58
N GLN A 114 14.82 -7.88 -4.25
CA GLN A 114 14.52 -7.73 -5.68
C GLN A 114 15.33 -8.73 -6.53
N GLN A 115 16.63 -8.91 -6.27
CA GLN A 115 17.45 -9.91 -6.97
C GLN A 115 16.93 -11.34 -6.73
N LYS A 116 16.59 -11.68 -5.48
CA LYS A 116 16.01 -12.98 -5.11
C LYS A 116 14.69 -13.21 -5.83
N LEU A 117 13.82 -12.20 -5.87
CA LEU A 117 12.56 -12.26 -6.59
C LEU A 117 12.76 -12.48 -8.11
N GLU A 118 13.76 -11.83 -8.71
CA GLU A 118 14.10 -12.05 -10.13
C GLU A 118 14.55 -13.50 -10.38
N ALA A 119 15.41 -14.04 -9.52
CA ALA A 119 15.91 -15.41 -9.62
C ALA A 119 14.78 -16.45 -9.47
N LEU A 120 13.92 -16.29 -8.46
CA LEU A 120 12.76 -17.17 -8.23
C LEU A 120 11.77 -17.11 -9.40
N ALA A 121 11.51 -15.90 -9.92
CA ALA A 121 10.64 -15.71 -11.06
C ALA A 121 11.19 -16.37 -12.34
N LYS A 122 12.51 -16.32 -12.57
CA LYS A 122 13.15 -17.02 -13.69
C LYS A 122 13.06 -18.54 -13.54
N LYS A 123 13.43 -19.07 -12.37
CA LYS A 123 13.37 -20.53 -12.10
C LYS A 123 11.96 -21.10 -12.36
N ASN A 124 10.92 -20.39 -11.93
CA ASN A 124 9.53 -20.81 -12.10
C ASN A 124 9.01 -20.64 -13.54
N ARG A 125 9.63 -19.81 -14.39
CA ARG A 125 9.29 -19.75 -15.83
C ARG A 125 9.77 -21.01 -16.54
N PHE A 126 11.03 -21.38 -16.30
CA PHE A 126 11.65 -22.55 -16.94
C PHE A 126 11.00 -23.89 -16.52
N SER A 127 10.46 -23.99 -15.31
CA SER A 127 9.77 -25.20 -14.86
C SER A 127 8.43 -25.44 -15.58
N LEU A 128 7.70 -24.39 -15.92
CA LEU A 128 6.43 -24.51 -16.65
C LEU A 128 6.69 -24.83 -18.13
N ASP A 129 7.70 -24.23 -18.74
CA ASP A 129 8.06 -24.51 -20.14
C ASP A 129 8.46 -25.98 -20.35
N ARG A 130 9.08 -26.64 -19.35
CA ARG A 130 9.35 -28.08 -19.42
C ARG A 130 8.12 -28.97 -19.34
N ILE A 131 7.05 -28.53 -18.68
CA ILE A 131 5.84 -29.33 -18.44
C ILE A 131 4.83 -29.13 -19.58
N PHE A 132 4.78 -27.93 -20.17
CA PHE A 132 3.86 -27.58 -21.24
C PHE A 132 4.50 -27.50 -22.64
N GLY A 133 5.82 -27.69 -22.75
CA GLY A 133 6.53 -27.78 -24.02
C GLY A 133 6.37 -29.16 -24.66
N LYS A 134 5.37 -29.29 -25.52
CA LYS A 134 5.31 -30.26 -26.62
C LYS A 134 5.34 -29.49 -27.94
#